data_AF-A0A403M4Z3-F1
#
_entry.id   AF-A0A403M4Z3-F1
#
_cell.length_a   1.000
_cell.length_b   1.000
_cell.length_c   1.000
_cell.angle_alpha   90.00
_cell.angle_beta   90.00
_cell.angle_gamma   90.00
#
_symmetry.space_group_name_H-M   'P 1'
#
loop_
_entity.id
_entity.type
_entity.pdbx_description
1 polymer ?
#
loop_
_entity_poly.entity_id
_entity_poly.type
_entity_poly.pdbx_seq_one_letter_code
_entity_poly.pdbx_strand_id
1 'polypeptide(L)'
;MNKIFKVIWNPATGNYTVTSETAKSRGKKSGRSKLLISALVAGGMFSSFGANASASLDGGTFSDPTEITDVWVAIGQGARASSVGNRTGAVAVGANAWATGIGSTALGYQSYATGERSVSIGQVAEASGNRAIAIGSGADGLADYSVVLGVGAQAATTASNSLVLGKSAKANGADSLALGRQSLASAANSIAIGAETEAAENATAVGTKAKARGKNSLALGANSDSTGEGSVALGYTAAATGASALALGQNAQASNTNTIALGQNSSASTANAIAIGTGSSAVGSNSLALGSSSSAGGNNSVAIGANSTAGEDNVVSVGSGSAQRRIVNMAAGTISTDSKEAINGSQLYAISRSVADRLGGGANVATNGTIMDMSFQLKKKNFNNVGEALQYLDNETLHWDSAKGAFSASYIVKNADGTIASTVAENKIINVKDGDISATSKDAVNGSQLKTTNDNVA
;
A
#
# COMPACT_ATOMS: atom_id res chain seq x y z
N MET A 1 -31.60 8.70 -24.24
CA MET A 1 -31.95 10.14 -24.23
C MET A 1 -30.78 10.91 -24.83
N ASN A 2 -30.92 11.40 -26.08
CA ASN A 2 -29.89 12.16 -26.77
C ASN A 2 -29.71 13.53 -26.11
N LYS A 3 -28.52 13.83 -25.61
CA LYS A 3 -28.16 15.19 -25.17
C LYS A 3 -27.53 15.91 -26.36
N ILE A 4 -28.26 16.85 -26.94
CA ILE A 4 -27.81 17.66 -28.08
C ILE A 4 -27.01 18.84 -27.53
N PHE A 5 -25.71 18.91 -27.86
CA PHE A 5 -24.82 20.01 -27.50
C PHE A 5 -24.36 20.74 -28.76
N LYS A 6 -24.21 22.06 -28.69
CA LYS A 6 -23.68 22.88 -29.80
C LYS A 6 -22.35 23.51 -29.41
N VAL A 7 -21.39 23.42 -30.32
CA VAL A 7 -20.08 24.07 -30.19
C VAL A 7 -20.21 25.51 -30.70
N ILE A 8 -19.81 26.48 -29.88
CA ILE A 8 -19.86 27.91 -30.20
C ILE A 8 -18.51 28.56 -29.88
N TRP A 9 -18.06 29.42 -30.81
CA TRP A 9 -16.84 30.21 -30.65
C TRP A 9 -17.05 31.35 -29.65
N ASN A 10 -16.18 31.45 -28.63
CA ASN A 10 -16.21 32.54 -27.66
C ASN A 10 -15.09 33.56 -27.96
N PRO A 11 -15.41 34.73 -28.55
CA PRO A 11 -14.42 35.74 -28.90
C PRO A 11 -13.79 36.45 -27.70
N ALA A 12 -14.36 36.35 -26.49
CA ALA A 12 -13.79 36.97 -25.28
C ALA A 12 -12.64 36.15 -24.69
N THR A 13 -12.63 34.84 -24.90
CA THR A 13 -11.59 33.92 -24.41
C THR A 13 -10.76 33.29 -25.53
N GLY A 14 -11.11 33.54 -26.80
CA GLY A 14 -10.39 33.03 -27.98
C GLY A 14 -10.52 31.53 -28.22
N ASN A 15 -11.53 30.85 -27.65
CA ASN A 15 -11.64 29.39 -27.63
C ASN A 15 -13.05 28.91 -28.03
N TYR A 16 -13.17 27.68 -28.52
CA TYR A 16 -14.46 27.00 -28.73
C TYR A 16 -14.99 26.41 -27.43
N THR A 17 -16.27 26.65 -27.13
CA THR A 17 -16.93 26.16 -25.91
C THR A 17 -18.18 25.36 -26.25
N VAL A 18 -18.44 24.27 -25.52
CA VAL A 18 -19.60 23.39 -25.72
C VAL A 18 -20.72 23.81 -24.76
N THR A 19 -21.92 24.09 -25.26
CA THR A 19 -23.07 24.50 -24.44
C THR A 19 -24.32 23.71 -24.80
N SER A 20 -25.17 23.45 -23.80
CA SER A 20 -26.48 22.80 -23.94
C SER A 20 -27.44 23.68 -24.73
N GLU A 21 -28.16 23.11 -25.70
CA GLU A 21 -29.08 23.81 -26.62
C GLU A 21 -30.23 24.56 -25.91
N THR A 22 -30.47 24.27 -24.63
CA THR A 22 -31.51 24.91 -23.80
C THR A 22 -31.05 26.15 -23.02
N ALA A 23 -29.82 26.62 -23.18
CA ALA A 23 -29.33 27.82 -22.49
C ALA A 23 -29.93 29.12 -23.10
N LYS A 24 -30.77 29.84 -22.33
CA LYS A 24 -31.32 31.15 -22.74
C LYS A 24 -30.21 32.20 -22.86
N SER A 25 -30.00 32.70 -24.08
CA SER A 25 -29.14 33.85 -24.39
C SER A 25 -29.63 35.12 -23.69
N ARG A 26 -28.87 35.65 -22.73
CA ARG A 26 -29.09 37.02 -22.22
C ARG A 26 -28.52 38.03 -23.22
N GLY A 27 -29.40 38.84 -23.79
CA GLY A 27 -29.13 39.78 -24.87
C GLY A 27 -28.16 40.91 -24.52
N LYS A 28 -27.47 41.37 -25.56
CA LYS A 28 -26.61 42.56 -25.60
C LYS A 28 -27.41 43.82 -25.25
N LYS A 29 -26.88 44.68 -24.38
CA LYS A 29 -27.24 46.11 -24.37
C LYS A 29 -26.23 46.88 -25.22
N SER A 30 -26.74 47.32 -26.37
CA SER A 30 -26.23 48.38 -27.25
C SER A 30 -26.53 49.75 -26.63
N GLY A 31 -25.69 50.76 -26.90
CA GLY A 31 -26.14 52.15 -26.88
C GLY A 31 -25.12 53.16 -26.34
N ARG A 32 -24.47 53.88 -27.26
CA ARG A 32 -23.49 54.96 -27.06
C ARG A 32 -24.09 56.24 -26.45
N SER A 33 -23.20 56.97 -25.77
CA SER A 33 -22.97 58.43 -25.86
C SER A 33 -24.10 59.40 -25.52
N LYS A 34 -23.93 60.10 -24.40
CA LYS A 34 -23.99 61.57 -24.28
C LYS A 34 -23.48 61.95 -22.89
N LEU A 35 -22.21 62.33 -22.75
CA LEU A 35 -21.80 63.19 -21.64
C LEU A 35 -21.27 64.48 -22.25
N LEU A 36 -21.98 65.55 -21.94
CA LEU A 36 -21.72 66.90 -22.37
C LEU A 36 -20.31 67.32 -21.97
N ILE A 37 -19.60 67.89 -22.94
CA ILE A 37 -18.54 68.85 -22.71
C ILE A 37 -19.21 70.11 -22.18
N SER A 38 -18.92 70.47 -20.94
CA SER A 38 -19.05 71.85 -20.46
C SER A 38 -17.91 72.12 -19.49
N ALA A 39 -16.89 72.80 -20.00
CA ALA A 39 -15.89 73.47 -19.20
C ALA A 39 -16.53 74.68 -18.51
N LEU A 40 -16.35 74.82 -17.20
CA LEU A 40 -16.27 76.13 -16.56
C LEU A 40 -15.42 76.03 -15.28
N VAL A 41 -14.26 76.67 -15.35
CA VAL A 41 -13.34 76.94 -14.24
C VAL A 41 -13.92 78.08 -13.40
N ALA A 42 -14.03 77.91 -12.09
CA ALA A 42 -13.88 78.97 -11.09
C ALA A 42 -13.79 78.34 -9.69
N GLY A 43 -12.81 78.79 -8.92
CA GLY A 43 -12.39 78.16 -7.67
C GLY A 43 -13.41 78.19 -6.53
N GLY A 44 -13.18 77.29 -5.57
CA GLY A 44 -13.92 77.26 -4.32
C GLY A 44 -13.73 75.97 -3.56
N MET A 45 -12.93 76.04 -2.49
CA MET A 45 -13.04 75.20 -1.29
C MET A 45 -12.56 73.74 -1.37
N PHE A 46 -11.24 73.55 -1.41
CA PHE A 46 -10.62 72.45 -0.66
C PHE A 46 -10.52 72.88 0.82
N SER A 47 -11.55 72.58 1.59
CA SER A 47 -11.51 72.66 3.05
C SER A 47 -11.77 71.27 3.63
N SER A 48 -10.71 70.50 3.82
CA SER A 48 -10.63 69.54 4.93
C SER A 48 -9.22 69.54 5.49
N PHE A 49 -9.17 69.79 6.79
CA PHE A 49 -7.99 69.95 7.61
C PHE A 49 -7.21 68.63 7.74
N GLY A 50 -5.88 68.72 7.82
CA GLY A 50 -5.04 67.67 8.41
C GLY A 50 -4.08 66.92 7.50
N ALA A 51 -3.52 67.54 6.45
CA ALA A 51 -2.30 67.06 5.83
C ALA A 51 -1.16 68.03 6.14
N ASN A 52 -0.40 67.78 7.22
CA ASN A 52 0.98 68.25 7.28
C ASN A 52 1.80 67.34 6.35
N ALA A 53 1.62 67.52 5.04
CA ALA A 53 2.66 67.19 4.11
C ALA A 53 3.49 68.46 3.98
N SER A 54 4.62 68.56 4.67
CA SER A 54 5.69 69.46 4.24
C SER A 54 6.28 68.88 2.95
N ALA A 55 5.52 68.96 1.86
CA ALA A 55 6.09 68.97 0.54
C ALA A 55 6.42 70.44 0.28
N SER A 56 7.71 70.76 0.22
CA SER A 56 8.19 71.94 -0.51
C SER A 56 7.41 72.01 -1.82
N LEU A 57 6.59 73.06 -1.94
CA LEU A 57 5.86 73.36 -3.16
C LEU A 57 6.91 73.84 -4.16
N ASP A 58 7.14 73.03 -5.19
CA ASP A 58 7.78 73.34 -6.48
C ASP A 58 9.14 74.08 -6.43
N GLY A 59 10.24 73.33 -6.62
CA GLY A 59 11.59 73.90 -6.78
C GLY A 59 12.70 73.01 -6.23
N GLY A 60 13.06 71.96 -6.96
CA GLY A 60 14.29 71.24 -6.67
C GLY A 60 15.51 72.10 -6.98
N THR A 61 16.14 72.66 -5.94
CA THR A 61 17.61 72.82 -5.82
C THR A 61 17.98 72.90 -4.33
N PHE A 62 19.07 72.23 -3.95
CA PHE A 62 19.66 72.29 -2.60
C PHE A 62 20.50 73.55 -2.45
N SER A 63 20.39 74.26 -1.32
CA SER A 63 21.22 75.44 -1.02
C SER A 63 22.02 75.32 0.29
N ASP A 64 22.40 74.11 0.71
CA ASP A 64 23.37 73.92 1.78
C ASP A 64 24.17 72.63 1.54
N PRO A 65 25.52 72.60 1.70
CA PRO A 65 26.36 71.45 1.38
C PRO A 65 26.45 70.44 2.54
N THR A 66 25.55 70.51 3.52
CA THR A 66 25.47 69.50 4.60
C THR A 66 24.59 68.35 4.14
N GLU A 67 25.17 67.15 4.05
CA GLU A 67 24.44 65.92 3.73
C GLU A 67 23.26 65.76 4.70
N ILE A 68 22.04 65.82 4.17
CA ILE A 68 20.86 65.34 4.90
C ILE A 68 21.05 63.82 4.97
N THR A 69 21.60 63.32 6.07
CA THR A 69 21.91 61.89 6.17
C THR A 69 20.66 61.02 6.24
N ASP A 70 19.51 61.58 6.67
CA ASP A 70 18.23 60.86 6.83
C ASP A 70 17.05 61.58 6.16
N VAL A 71 16.17 60.83 5.49
CA VAL A 71 15.00 61.38 4.77
C VAL A 71 13.72 60.72 5.28
N TRP A 72 12.63 61.45 5.51
CA TRP A 72 11.37 60.82 5.92
C TRP A 72 10.16 61.45 5.25
N VAL A 73 9.10 60.65 5.09
CA VAL A 73 7.81 61.08 4.49
C VAL A 73 6.69 60.61 5.40
N ALA A 74 5.86 61.52 5.91
CA ALA A 74 4.66 61.20 6.68
C ALA A 74 3.44 61.93 6.08
N ILE A 75 2.46 61.18 5.57
CA ILE A 75 1.28 61.73 4.89
C ILE A 75 0.02 61.10 5.46
N GLY A 76 -0.86 61.93 6.05
CA GLY A 76 -2.14 61.52 6.63
C GLY A 76 -2.24 61.81 8.13
N GLN A 77 -3.48 61.93 8.63
CA GLN A 77 -3.74 62.19 10.06
C GLN A 77 -3.09 61.09 10.92
N GLY A 78 -2.24 61.47 11.88
CA GLY A 78 -1.62 60.53 12.80
C GLY A 78 -0.53 59.64 12.19
N ALA A 79 -0.12 59.89 10.95
CA ALA A 79 1.00 59.19 10.32
C ALA A 79 2.33 59.52 11.03
N ARG A 80 3.21 58.53 11.18
CA ARG A 80 4.52 58.66 11.85
C ARG A 80 5.60 58.00 11.01
N ALA A 81 6.66 58.71 10.67
CA ALA A 81 7.83 58.15 9.99
C ALA A 81 9.09 58.40 10.83
N SER A 82 9.98 57.41 10.91
CA SER A 82 11.24 57.53 11.63
C SER A 82 12.17 58.50 10.92
N SER A 83 12.72 59.46 11.67
CA SER A 83 13.80 60.33 11.21
C SER A 83 15.18 59.79 11.61
N VAL A 84 15.27 58.56 12.12
CA VAL A 84 16.50 57.99 12.66
C VAL A 84 17.07 56.99 11.66
N GLY A 85 18.31 57.24 11.23
CA GLY A 85 19.03 56.36 10.31
C GLY A 85 20.45 56.85 10.04
N ASN A 86 21.16 56.19 9.14
CA ASN A 86 22.32 56.80 8.50
C ASN A 86 22.22 56.44 7.02
N ARG A 87 21.94 57.42 6.15
CA ARG A 87 21.73 57.27 4.69
C ARG A 87 20.54 56.36 4.36
N THR A 88 19.46 56.48 5.13
CA THR A 88 18.20 55.74 4.88
C THR A 88 16.99 56.63 5.12
N GLY A 89 15.82 56.22 4.65
CA GLY A 89 14.60 56.97 4.90
C GLY A 89 13.36 56.14 5.15
N ALA A 90 12.49 56.65 6.02
CA ALA A 90 11.22 56.00 6.36
C ALA A 90 10.03 56.69 5.68
N VAL A 91 9.06 55.91 5.23
CA VAL A 91 7.88 56.42 4.50
C VAL A 91 6.61 55.90 5.16
N ALA A 92 5.75 56.79 5.66
CA ALA A 92 4.44 56.49 6.20
C ALA A 92 3.35 57.25 5.45
N VAL A 93 2.45 56.54 4.77
CA VAL A 93 1.37 57.14 3.97
C VAL A 93 0.05 56.45 4.29
N GLY A 94 -0.90 57.22 4.83
CA GLY A 94 -2.21 56.76 5.28
C GLY A 94 -2.55 57.25 6.69
N ALA A 95 -3.84 57.36 7.00
CA ALA A 95 -4.26 57.75 8.35
C ALA A 95 -3.82 56.69 9.37
N ASN A 96 -3.11 57.13 10.41
CA ASN A 96 -2.48 56.30 11.44
C ASN A 96 -1.45 55.27 10.90
N ALA A 97 -0.82 55.52 9.74
CA ALA A 97 0.28 54.69 9.26
C ALA A 97 1.58 54.98 10.03
N TRP A 98 2.28 53.97 10.53
CA TRP A 98 3.52 54.13 11.30
C TRP A 98 4.68 53.39 10.64
N ALA A 99 5.66 54.12 10.12
CA ALA A 99 6.95 53.62 9.67
C ALA A 99 8.03 54.02 10.69
N THR A 100 8.05 53.39 11.87
CA THR A 100 8.96 53.75 12.97
C THR A 100 10.28 52.97 12.95
N GLY A 101 10.38 51.92 12.15
CA GLY A 101 11.64 51.21 11.92
C GLY A 101 12.63 52.06 11.10
N ILE A 102 13.93 51.84 11.31
CA ILE A 102 14.99 52.51 10.55
C ILE A 102 14.86 52.11 9.08
N GLY A 103 14.56 53.05 8.18
CA GLY A 103 14.41 52.76 6.75
C GLY A 103 13.13 52.00 6.37
N SER A 104 12.10 52.02 7.20
CA SER A 104 10.87 51.24 6.95
C SER A 104 9.85 51.97 6.07
N THR A 105 8.93 51.23 5.45
CA THR A 105 7.86 51.78 4.61
C THR A 105 6.51 51.25 5.06
N ALA A 106 5.57 52.13 5.42
CA ALA A 106 4.18 51.83 5.77
C ALA A 106 3.21 52.56 4.83
N LEU A 107 2.34 51.82 4.14
CA LEU A 107 1.35 52.37 3.20
C LEU A 107 -0.04 51.77 3.47
N GLY A 108 -0.99 52.57 3.94
CA GLY A 108 -2.38 52.17 4.18
C GLY A 108 -2.95 52.69 5.51
N TYR A 109 -4.27 52.59 5.68
CA TYR A 109 -4.93 52.92 6.95
C TYR A 109 -4.46 51.98 8.06
N GLN A 110 -3.89 52.53 9.14
CA GLN A 110 -3.34 51.76 10.26
C GLN A 110 -2.28 50.71 9.83
N SER A 111 -1.46 51.00 8.82
CA SER A 111 -0.33 50.14 8.45
C SER A 111 0.86 50.40 9.39
N TYR A 112 1.49 49.35 9.91
CA TYR A 112 2.61 49.42 10.83
C TYR A 112 3.86 48.75 10.23
N ALA A 113 4.94 49.50 10.05
CA ALA A 113 6.27 49.01 9.67
C ALA A 113 7.27 49.42 10.76
N THR A 114 7.36 48.61 11.82
CA THR A 114 8.12 48.92 13.04
C THR A 114 9.51 48.25 13.07
N GLY A 115 9.70 47.18 12.30
CA GLY A 115 11.00 46.52 12.15
C GLY A 115 11.99 47.32 11.30
N GLU A 116 13.30 47.09 11.50
CA GLU A 116 14.35 47.72 10.70
C GLU A 116 14.17 47.37 9.22
N ARG A 117 14.14 48.37 8.32
CA ARG A 117 14.00 48.18 6.87
C ARG A 117 12.80 47.32 6.47
N SER A 118 11.74 47.31 7.29
CA SER A 118 10.53 46.55 7.01
C SER A 118 9.59 47.28 6.06
N VAL A 119 8.70 46.53 5.39
CA VAL A 119 7.72 47.05 4.44
C VAL A 119 6.34 46.55 4.84
N SER A 120 5.41 47.45 5.12
CA SER A 120 4.00 47.17 5.38
C SER A 120 3.13 47.90 4.37
N ILE A 121 2.29 47.18 3.62
CA ILE A 121 1.40 47.74 2.60
C ILE A 121 0.02 47.10 2.74
N GLY A 122 -0.98 47.86 3.15
CA GLY A 122 -2.35 47.39 3.32
C GLY A 122 -3.04 47.99 4.53
N GLN A 123 -4.35 47.84 4.59
CA GLN A 123 -5.11 48.26 5.77
C GLN A 123 -4.82 47.32 6.95
N VAL A 124 -4.36 47.86 8.08
CA VAL A 124 -4.02 47.10 9.29
C VAL A 124 -2.94 46.03 9.02
N ALA A 125 -2.07 46.25 8.03
CA ALA A 125 -0.91 45.39 7.82
C ALA A 125 0.18 45.71 8.86
N GLU A 126 0.89 44.70 9.36
CA GLU A 126 1.96 44.85 10.33
C GLU A 126 3.24 44.14 9.85
N ALA A 127 4.36 44.86 9.79
CA ALA A 127 5.70 44.34 9.54
C ALA A 127 6.62 44.76 10.70
N SER A 128 6.62 43.97 11.77
CA SER A 128 7.38 44.23 13.00
C SER A 128 8.71 43.49 13.08
N GLY A 129 8.90 42.43 12.28
CA GLY A 129 10.21 41.80 12.11
C GLY A 129 11.19 42.66 11.31
N ASN A 130 12.49 42.54 11.61
CA ASN A 130 13.54 43.21 10.85
C ASN A 130 13.58 42.68 9.41
N ARG A 131 13.58 43.59 8.43
CA ARG A 131 13.51 43.29 6.99
C ARG A 131 12.27 42.47 6.62
N ALA A 132 11.23 42.47 7.46
CA ALA A 132 9.97 41.80 7.14
C ALA A 132 9.20 42.58 6.06
N ILE A 133 8.47 41.84 5.22
CA ILE A 133 7.58 42.39 4.19
C ILE A 133 6.17 41.86 4.48
N ALA A 134 5.21 42.75 4.69
CA ALA A 134 3.80 42.42 4.88
C ALA A 134 2.94 43.19 3.88
N ILE A 135 2.31 42.50 2.94
CA ILE A 135 1.51 43.10 1.87
C ILE A 135 0.12 42.45 1.82
N GLY A 136 -0.92 43.22 2.14
CA GLY A 136 -2.31 42.78 2.19
C GLY A 136 -3.04 43.34 3.40
N SER A 137 -4.37 43.40 3.34
CA SER A 137 -5.17 43.82 4.51
C SER A 137 -5.02 42.79 5.65
N GLY A 138 -4.58 43.24 6.82
CA GLY A 138 -4.28 42.38 7.96
C GLY A 138 -3.15 41.37 7.73
N ALA A 139 -2.19 41.67 6.85
CA ALA A 139 -1.00 40.84 6.71
C ALA A 139 -0.03 41.11 7.86
N ASP A 140 0.45 40.06 8.53
CA ASP A 140 1.29 40.14 9.74
C ASP A 140 2.66 39.49 9.48
N GLY A 141 3.69 40.28 9.19
CA GLY A 141 5.09 39.88 9.13
C GLY A 141 5.81 40.16 10.46
N LEU A 142 5.63 39.30 11.45
CA LEU A 142 6.09 39.54 12.83
C LEU A 142 7.52 39.03 13.10
N ALA A 143 8.09 38.22 12.21
CA ALA A 143 9.44 37.67 12.34
C ALA A 143 10.43 38.28 11.35
N ASP A 144 11.70 38.25 11.74
CA ASP A 144 12.81 38.75 10.94
C ASP A 144 12.91 38.02 9.59
N TYR A 145 13.20 38.77 8.53
CA TYR A 145 13.31 38.31 7.14
C TYR A 145 12.06 37.59 6.59
N SER A 146 10.90 37.71 7.26
CA SER A 146 9.66 37.10 6.78
C SER A 146 9.06 37.85 5.61
N VAL A 147 8.45 37.12 4.68
CA VAL A 147 7.75 37.68 3.52
C VAL A 147 6.32 37.18 3.53
N VAL A 148 5.37 38.09 3.74
CA VAL A 148 3.95 37.80 3.96
C VAL A 148 3.10 38.56 2.94
N LEU A 149 2.40 37.81 2.09
CA LEU A 149 1.57 38.36 1.02
C LEU A 149 0.16 37.75 1.07
N GLY A 150 -0.86 38.55 1.33
CA GLY A 150 -2.26 38.13 1.30
C GLY A 150 -3.10 38.67 2.44
N VAL A 151 -4.42 38.63 2.28
CA VAL A 151 -5.37 39.12 3.28
C VAL A 151 -5.36 38.19 4.50
N GLY A 152 -5.06 38.73 5.69
CA GLY A 152 -4.98 37.96 6.94
C GLY A 152 -3.86 36.93 6.98
N ALA A 153 -2.87 37.01 6.09
CA ALA A 153 -1.71 36.11 6.08
C ALA A 153 -0.78 36.44 7.24
N GLN A 154 -0.10 35.45 7.82
CA GLN A 154 0.71 35.67 9.03
C GLN A 154 1.99 34.83 9.04
N ALA A 155 3.12 35.49 9.28
CA ALA A 155 4.33 34.89 9.81
C ALA A 155 4.41 35.22 11.30
N ALA A 156 4.35 34.20 12.17
CA ALA A 156 4.47 34.36 13.61
C ALA A 156 5.87 34.91 14.00
N THR A 157 6.03 35.43 15.21
CA THR A 157 7.32 35.96 15.71
C THR A 157 8.47 34.95 15.70
N THR A 158 8.15 33.65 15.73
CA THR A 158 9.10 32.54 15.63
C THR A 158 9.43 32.13 14.20
N ALA A 159 8.78 32.71 13.19
CA ALA A 159 8.87 32.32 11.79
C ALA A 159 9.92 33.10 11.00
N SER A 160 11.15 33.18 11.51
CA SER A 160 12.26 33.87 10.81
C SER A 160 12.53 33.22 9.45
N ASN A 161 12.91 34.02 8.45
CA ASN A 161 13.15 33.59 7.06
C ASN A 161 11.95 32.89 6.38
N SER A 162 10.72 33.06 6.88
CA SER A 162 9.55 32.39 6.32
C SER A 162 9.00 33.09 5.08
N LEU A 163 8.31 32.33 4.23
CA LEU A 163 7.54 32.84 3.10
C LEU A 163 6.07 32.40 3.23
N VAL A 164 5.17 33.37 3.24
CA VAL A 164 3.72 33.19 3.38
C VAL A 164 3.02 33.88 2.23
N LEU A 165 2.27 33.13 1.42
CA LEU A 165 1.52 33.67 0.28
C LEU A 165 0.12 33.05 0.21
N GLY A 166 -0.92 33.87 0.41
CA GLY A 166 -2.32 33.48 0.26
C GLY A 166 -3.22 33.97 1.39
N LYS A 167 -4.53 34.05 1.14
CA LYS A 167 -5.51 34.49 2.15
C LYS A 167 -5.47 33.58 3.37
N SER A 168 -5.21 34.16 4.55
CA SER A 168 -5.13 33.44 5.83
C SER A 168 -4.10 32.30 5.86
N ALA A 169 -3.08 32.37 5.00
CA ALA A 169 -1.93 31.46 5.08
C ALA A 169 -1.09 31.77 6.33
N LYS A 170 -0.47 30.76 6.94
CA LYS A 170 0.25 30.93 8.20
C LYS A 170 1.56 30.13 8.25
N ALA A 171 2.63 30.81 8.65
CA ALA A 171 3.91 30.21 9.02
C ALA A 171 4.17 30.43 10.51
N ASN A 172 4.46 29.34 11.24
CA ASN A 172 4.70 29.36 12.69
C ASN A 172 6.15 29.06 13.08
N GLY A 173 6.95 28.47 12.20
CA GLY A 173 8.33 28.11 12.48
C GLY A 173 9.34 28.79 11.57
N ALA A 174 10.59 28.83 12.01
CA ALA A 174 11.69 29.34 11.21
C ALA A 174 11.85 28.54 9.90
N ASP A 175 12.30 29.21 8.85
CA ASP A 175 12.57 28.63 7.53
C ASP A 175 11.37 27.87 6.93
N SER A 176 10.15 28.29 7.29
CA SER A 176 8.91 27.64 6.84
C SER A 176 8.27 28.33 5.63
N LEU A 177 7.56 27.54 4.83
CA LEU A 177 6.91 27.98 3.59
C LEU A 177 5.42 27.63 3.62
N ALA A 178 4.55 28.64 3.60
CA ALA A 178 3.10 28.48 3.52
C ALA A 178 2.56 29.16 2.25
N LEU A 179 2.18 28.36 1.25
CA LEU A 179 1.71 28.83 -0.06
C LEU A 179 0.31 28.31 -0.35
N GLY A 180 -0.70 29.19 -0.30
CA GLY A 180 -2.10 28.88 -0.61
C GLY A 180 -3.06 29.35 0.47
N ARG A 181 -4.34 29.53 0.10
CA ARG A 181 -5.38 29.96 1.05
C ARG A 181 -5.46 28.98 2.23
N GLN A 182 -5.35 29.49 3.46
CA GLN A 182 -5.39 28.69 4.69
C GLN A 182 -4.33 27.56 4.74
N SER A 183 -3.22 27.71 4.02
CA SER A 183 -2.06 26.83 4.23
C SER A 183 -1.43 27.11 5.60
N LEU A 184 -0.95 26.08 6.27
CA LEU A 184 -0.34 26.15 7.59
C LEU A 184 0.99 25.38 7.61
N ALA A 185 2.08 26.13 7.64
CA ALA A 185 3.41 25.62 7.95
C ALA A 185 3.63 25.74 9.47
N SER A 186 3.29 24.69 10.22
CA SER A 186 3.03 24.77 11.67
C SER A 186 4.28 24.77 12.55
N ALA A 187 5.45 24.43 12.00
CA ALA A 187 6.72 24.35 12.72
C ALA A 187 7.94 24.63 11.82
N ALA A 188 9.15 24.50 12.35
CA ALA A 188 10.39 24.83 11.62
C ALA A 188 10.61 23.92 10.40
N ASN A 189 11.21 24.47 9.35
CA ASN A 189 11.53 23.80 8.08
C ASN A 189 10.30 23.15 7.39
N SER A 190 9.09 23.54 7.76
CA SER A 190 7.86 22.95 7.22
C SER A 190 7.47 23.60 5.90
N ILE A 191 6.99 22.78 4.95
CA ILE A 191 6.58 23.23 3.62
C ILE A 191 5.12 22.84 3.41
N ALA A 192 4.21 23.81 3.32
CA ALA A 192 2.79 23.63 3.06
C ALA A 192 2.39 24.37 1.77
N ILE A 193 2.09 23.62 0.70
CA ILE A 193 1.78 24.16 -0.63
C ILE A 193 0.42 23.64 -1.11
N GLY A 194 -0.57 24.53 -1.19
CA GLY A 194 -1.94 24.23 -1.60
C GLY A 194 -2.96 24.83 -0.64
N ALA A 195 -4.22 24.91 -1.07
CA ALA A 195 -5.28 25.40 -0.20
C ALA A 195 -5.54 24.41 0.96
N GLU A 196 -5.71 24.92 2.17
CA GLU A 196 -6.02 24.14 3.38
C GLU A 196 -4.97 23.04 3.69
N THR A 197 -3.70 23.28 3.32
CA THR A 197 -2.60 22.37 3.61
C THR A 197 -2.05 22.55 5.02
N GLU A 198 -1.47 21.50 5.58
CA GLU A 198 -0.85 21.54 6.90
C GLU A 198 0.45 20.72 6.92
N ALA A 199 1.56 21.31 7.34
CA ALA A 199 2.83 20.64 7.51
C ALA A 199 3.39 20.86 8.92
N ALA A 200 3.86 19.79 9.56
CA ALA A 200 4.56 19.78 10.85
C ALA A 200 6.08 19.97 10.67
N GLU A 201 6.84 19.81 11.76
CA GLU A 201 8.29 20.05 11.79
C GLU A 201 9.04 19.18 10.77
N ASN A 202 9.87 19.81 9.94
CA ASN A 202 10.59 19.18 8.83
C ASN A 202 9.71 18.39 7.85
N ALA A 203 8.39 18.65 7.85
CA ALA A 203 7.44 17.94 7.01
C ALA A 203 7.13 18.71 5.73
N THR A 204 6.70 17.99 4.70
CA THR A 204 6.29 18.58 3.42
C THR A 204 4.89 18.12 3.05
N ALA A 205 3.96 19.05 2.90
CA ALA A 205 2.59 18.83 2.46
C ALA A 205 2.32 19.60 1.15
N VAL A 206 1.95 18.88 0.08
CA VAL A 206 1.70 19.48 -1.24
C VAL A 206 0.41 18.93 -1.85
N GLY A 207 -0.53 19.82 -2.17
CA GLY A 207 -1.84 19.50 -2.74
C GLY A 207 -2.99 19.99 -1.87
N THR A 208 -4.15 20.29 -2.45
CA THR A 208 -5.30 20.79 -1.68
C THR A 208 -5.68 19.84 -0.54
N LYS A 209 -5.73 20.33 0.69
CA LYS A 209 -6.00 19.56 1.92
C LYS A 209 -4.98 18.46 2.25
N ALA A 210 -3.78 18.50 1.66
CA ALA A 210 -2.68 17.60 2.07
C ALA A 210 -2.24 17.93 3.50
N LYS A 211 -2.01 16.90 4.31
CA LYS A 211 -1.67 16.99 5.73
C LYS A 211 -0.45 16.13 6.04
N ALA A 212 0.69 16.76 6.28
CA ALA A 212 1.91 16.10 6.74
C ALA A 212 2.13 16.46 8.21
N ARG A 213 1.44 15.76 9.13
CA ARG A 213 1.43 16.08 10.57
C ARG A 213 2.47 15.32 11.39
N GLY A 214 3.04 14.26 10.83
CA GLY A 214 4.19 13.61 11.44
C GLY A 214 5.45 14.48 11.30
N LYS A 215 6.32 14.47 12.32
CA LYS A 215 7.66 15.02 12.18
C LYS A 215 8.38 14.30 11.03
N ASN A 216 9.12 15.02 10.20
CA ASN A 216 9.82 14.46 9.02
C ASN A 216 8.90 13.73 8.00
N SER A 217 7.59 14.00 8.01
CA SER A 217 6.64 13.31 7.11
C SER A 217 6.51 13.98 5.73
N LEU A 218 6.00 13.23 4.75
CA LEU A 218 5.72 13.71 3.41
C LEU A 218 4.28 13.36 3.00
N ALA A 219 3.45 14.36 2.72
CA ALA A 219 2.11 14.20 2.18
C ALA A 219 2.01 14.88 0.81
N LEU A 220 1.89 14.11 -0.27
CA LEU A 220 1.80 14.63 -1.64
C LEU A 220 0.55 14.08 -2.34
N GLY A 221 -0.39 14.96 -2.63
CA GLY A 221 -1.67 14.62 -3.24
C GLY A 221 -2.85 15.33 -2.56
N ALA A 222 -3.95 15.54 -3.28
CA ALA A 222 -5.13 16.13 -2.66
C ALA A 222 -5.71 15.19 -1.59
N ASN A 223 -5.96 15.73 -0.39
CA ASN A 223 -6.38 14.98 0.80
C ASN A 223 -5.44 13.85 1.25
N SER A 224 -4.16 13.83 0.85
CA SER A 224 -3.20 12.88 1.44
C SER A 224 -2.97 13.20 2.92
N ASP A 225 -2.86 12.18 3.78
CA ASP A 225 -2.69 12.32 5.23
C ASP A 225 -1.52 11.48 5.74
N SER A 226 -0.42 12.14 6.09
CA SER A 226 0.81 11.55 6.63
C SER A 226 0.97 12.01 8.08
N THR A 227 0.43 11.24 9.03
CA THR A 227 0.43 11.64 10.46
C THR A 227 1.50 10.94 11.28
N GLY A 228 2.05 9.83 10.80
CA GLY A 228 3.12 9.14 11.50
C GLY A 228 4.47 9.84 11.37
N GLU A 229 5.32 9.77 12.39
CA GLU A 229 6.70 10.26 12.29
C GLU A 229 7.46 9.55 11.16
N GLY A 230 8.16 10.30 10.31
CA GLY A 230 8.88 9.77 9.15
C GLY A 230 8.00 9.08 8.11
N SER A 231 6.68 9.24 8.18
CA SER A 231 5.74 8.60 7.26
C SER A 231 5.71 9.28 5.88
N VAL A 232 5.28 8.54 4.87
CA VAL A 232 5.12 9.04 3.50
C VAL A 232 3.76 8.63 2.96
N ALA A 233 2.90 9.60 2.64
CA ALA A 233 1.63 9.42 1.95
C ALA A 233 1.68 10.10 0.57
N LEU A 234 1.62 9.29 -0.50
CA LEU A 234 1.68 9.77 -1.89
C LEU A 234 0.48 9.26 -2.70
N GLY A 235 -0.42 10.18 -3.06
CA GLY A 235 -1.63 9.89 -3.84
C GLY A 235 -2.87 10.61 -3.32
N TYR A 236 -3.91 10.66 -4.15
CA TYR A 236 -5.22 11.16 -3.73
C TYR A 236 -5.74 10.31 -2.57
N THR A 237 -6.03 10.94 -1.43
CA THR A 237 -6.51 10.27 -0.20
C THR A 237 -5.61 9.16 0.34
N ALA A 238 -4.32 9.13 -0.01
CA ALA A 238 -3.36 8.20 0.59
C ALA A 238 -3.20 8.53 2.09
N ALA A 239 -3.14 7.52 2.96
CA ALA A 239 -3.06 7.69 4.40
C ALA A 239 -1.91 6.85 4.99
N ALA A 240 -0.86 7.52 5.48
CA ALA A 240 0.24 6.90 6.22
C ALA A 240 0.21 7.39 7.67
N THR A 241 -0.54 6.67 8.52
CA THR A 241 -0.80 7.14 9.89
C THR A 241 0.13 6.55 10.94
N GLY A 242 0.79 5.43 10.62
CA GLY A 242 1.79 4.81 11.50
C GLY A 242 3.18 5.44 11.35
N ALA A 243 4.01 5.32 12.40
CA ALA A 243 5.41 5.76 12.34
C ALA A 243 6.19 4.95 11.30
N SER A 244 7.04 5.62 10.51
CA SER A 244 7.79 5.03 9.39
C SER A 244 6.91 4.27 8.38
N ALA A 245 5.62 4.63 8.27
CA ALA A 245 4.70 4.01 7.34
C ALA A 245 4.82 4.60 5.93
N LEU A 246 4.60 3.78 4.90
CA LEU A 246 4.57 4.19 3.50
C LEU A 246 3.22 3.83 2.87
N ALA A 247 2.46 4.83 2.46
CA ALA A 247 1.23 4.67 1.68
C ALA A 247 1.41 5.31 0.30
N LEU A 248 1.42 4.50 -0.75
CA LEU A 248 1.60 4.94 -2.14
C LEU A 248 0.48 4.41 -3.03
N GLY A 249 -0.37 5.31 -3.53
CA GLY A 249 -1.51 5.01 -4.37
C GLY A 249 -2.79 5.72 -3.91
N GLN A 250 -3.80 5.75 -4.77
CA GLN A 250 -5.09 6.32 -4.40
C GLN A 250 -5.72 5.50 -3.26
N ASN A 251 -6.06 6.15 -2.16
CA ASN A 251 -6.64 5.49 -0.98
C ASN A 251 -5.80 4.32 -0.43
N ALA A 252 -4.47 4.34 -0.63
CA ALA A 252 -3.57 3.42 0.05
C ALA A 252 -3.55 3.75 1.56
N GLN A 253 -3.61 2.73 2.42
CA GLN A 253 -3.71 2.88 3.88
C GLN A 253 -2.62 2.08 4.58
N ALA A 254 -1.64 2.78 5.15
CA ALA A 254 -0.57 2.23 5.97
C ALA A 254 -0.76 2.71 7.41
N SER A 255 -1.46 1.90 8.23
CA SER A 255 -2.11 2.39 9.45
C SER A 255 -1.27 2.24 10.72
N ASN A 256 -0.17 1.48 10.67
CA ASN A 256 0.61 1.10 11.85
C ASN A 256 2.12 1.26 11.63
N THR A 257 2.93 1.07 12.67
CA THR A 257 4.38 1.25 12.61
C THR A 257 5.01 0.31 11.58
N ASN A 258 5.94 0.85 10.78
CA ASN A 258 6.68 0.13 9.72
C ASN A 258 5.78 -0.56 8.69
N THR A 259 4.57 -0.03 8.44
CA THR A 259 3.67 -0.60 7.43
C THR A 259 3.95 -0.07 6.04
N ILE A 260 3.72 -0.92 5.03
CA ILE A 260 3.83 -0.54 3.62
C ILE A 260 2.53 -0.91 2.92
N ALA A 261 1.85 0.07 2.34
CA ALA A 261 0.68 -0.10 1.49
C ALA A 261 0.95 0.51 0.11
N LEU A 262 1.14 -0.33 -0.90
CA LEU A 262 1.49 0.06 -2.26
C LEU A 262 0.42 -0.42 -3.25
N GLY A 263 -0.40 0.51 -3.75
CA GLY A 263 -1.46 0.23 -4.70
C GLY A 263 -2.74 1.00 -4.42
N GLN A 264 -3.67 0.99 -5.37
CA GLN A 264 -4.97 1.59 -5.15
C GLN A 264 -5.76 0.75 -4.14
N ASN A 265 -6.30 1.37 -3.09
CA ASN A 265 -6.99 0.69 -1.99
C ASN A 265 -6.16 -0.41 -1.27
N SER A 266 -4.83 -0.43 -1.39
CA SER A 266 -4.01 -1.36 -0.59
C SER A 266 -4.11 -0.99 0.88
N SER A 267 -4.21 -1.98 1.77
CA SER A 267 -4.35 -1.77 3.22
C SER A 267 -3.36 -2.63 4.01
N ALA A 268 -2.46 -1.99 4.76
CA ALA A 268 -1.57 -2.62 5.74
C ALA A 268 -1.92 -2.09 7.13
N SER A 269 -2.59 -2.90 7.94
CA SER A 269 -3.32 -2.41 9.13
C SER A 269 -2.62 -2.67 10.46
N THR A 270 -1.64 -3.56 10.52
CA THR A 270 -0.94 -3.99 11.74
C THR A 270 0.57 -3.83 11.61
N ALA A 271 1.30 -3.85 12.73
CA ALA A 271 2.73 -3.54 12.76
C ALA A 271 3.53 -4.45 11.81
N ASN A 272 4.45 -3.84 11.04
CA ASN A 272 5.30 -4.48 10.04
C ASN A 272 4.54 -5.19 8.91
N ALA A 273 3.23 -4.94 8.73
CA ALA A 273 2.46 -5.52 7.63
C ALA A 273 2.79 -4.85 6.30
N ILE A 274 2.82 -5.64 5.23
CA ILE A 274 3.12 -5.19 3.86
C ILE A 274 2.01 -5.63 2.92
N ALA A 275 1.34 -4.68 2.29
CA ALA A 275 0.30 -4.90 1.30
C ALA A 275 0.72 -4.27 -0.03
N ILE A 276 0.97 -5.09 -1.06
CA ILE A 276 1.43 -4.65 -2.38
C ILE A 276 0.47 -5.19 -3.44
N GLY A 277 -0.29 -4.28 -4.06
CA GLY A 277 -1.25 -4.58 -5.11
C GLY A 277 -2.56 -3.81 -4.93
N THR A 278 -3.33 -3.68 -6.01
CA THR A 278 -4.67 -3.06 -5.93
C THR A 278 -5.57 -3.90 -5.03
N GLY A 279 -6.12 -3.28 -3.98
CA GLY A 279 -7.00 -3.93 -3.01
C GLY A 279 -6.32 -5.03 -2.17
N SER A 280 -4.98 -5.13 -2.17
CA SER A 280 -4.28 -6.07 -1.29
C SER A 280 -4.50 -5.71 0.18
N SER A 281 -4.66 -6.70 1.05
CA SER A 281 -4.94 -6.51 2.48
C SER A 281 -3.99 -7.34 3.34
N ALA A 282 -3.15 -6.66 4.12
CA ALA A 282 -2.26 -7.27 5.10
C ALA A 282 -2.73 -6.87 6.51
N VAL A 283 -3.42 -7.81 7.17
CA VAL A 283 -4.11 -7.59 8.45
C VAL A 283 -3.37 -8.28 9.59
N GLY A 284 -2.69 -9.39 9.35
CA GLY A 284 -1.85 -10.04 10.37
C GLY A 284 -0.58 -9.24 10.68
N SER A 285 -0.10 -9.29 11.93
CA SER A 285 1.19 -8.66 12.26
C SER A 285 2.31 -9.36 11.50
N ASN A 286 3.31 -8.61 11.03
CA ASN A 286 4.40 -9.15 10.21
C ASN A 286 3.93 -9.89 8.94
N SER A 287 2.72 -9.60 8.44
CA SER A 287 2.17 -10.28 7.27
C SER A 287 2.58 -9.63 5.95
N LEU A 288 2.57 -10.42 4.87
CA LEU A 288 2.81 -9.95 3.51
C LEU A 288 1.67 -10.38 2.58
N ALA A 289 0.95 -9.42 2.03
CA ALA A 289 -0.03 -9.63 0.96
C ALA A 289 0.52 -9.06 -0.36
N LEU A 290 0.91 -9.94 -1.28
CA LEU A 290 1.52 -9.58 -2.56
C LEU A 290 0.64 -10.03 -3.73
N GLY A 291 -0.07 -9.08 -4.34
CA GLY A 291 -0.93 -9.29 -5.50
C GLY A 291 -2.25 -8.52 -5.42
N SER A 292 -2.94 -8.37 -6.55
CA SER A 292 -4.28 -7.76 -6.56
C SER A 292 -5.23 -8.56 -5.69
N SER A 293 -5.91 -7.91 -4.74
CA SER A 293 -6.86 -8.54 -3.83
C SER A 293 -6.30 -9.72 -3.02
N SER A 294 -4.97 -9.83 -2.86
CA SER A 294 -4.37 -10.81 -1.95
C SER A 294 -4.68 -10.43 -0.50
N SER A 295 -4.92 -11.42 0.36
CA SER A 295 -5.26 -11.22 1.77
C SER A 295 -4.37 -12.05 2.69
N ALA A 296 -3.55 -11.39 3.50
CA ALA A 296 -2.74 -12.01 4.55
C ALA A 296 -3.35 -11.67 5.91
N GLY A 297 -4.19 -12.57 6.41
CA GLY A 297 -4.98 -12.38 7.63
C GLY A 297 -4.30 -12.88 8.90
N GLY A 298 -3.54 -13.97 8.80
CA GLY A 298 -2.81 -14.53 9.94
C GLY A 298 -1.52 -13.78 10.26
N ASN A 299 -1.08 -13.81 11.52
CA ASN A 299 0.21 -13.27 11.92
C ASN A 299 1.35 -14.05 11.26
N ASN A 300 2.40 -13.33 10.88
CA ASN A 300 3.58 -13.92 10.24
C ASN A 300 3.23 -14.75 8.99
N SER A 301 2.14 -14.39 8.30
CA SER A 301 1.62 -15.10 7.13
C SER A 301 1.99 -14.38 5.82
N VAL A 302 2.03 -15.12 4.73
CA VAL A 302 2.35 -14.59 3.40
C VAL A 302 1.33 -15.08 2.39
N ALA A 303 0.61 -14.15 1.75
CA ALA A 303 -0.28 -14.43 0.62
C ALA A 303 0.36 -13.95 -0.68
N ILE A 304 0.65 -14.87 -1.61
CA ILE A 304 1.35 -14.58 -2.88
C ILE A 304 0.43 -14.86 -4.07
N GLY A 305 0.21 -13.83 -4.89
CA GLY A 305 -0.59 -13.89 -6.10
C GLY A 305 -1.99 -13.28 -5.94
N ALA A 306 -2.62 -12.97 -7.07
CA ALA A 306 -3.94 -12.35 -7.07
C ALA A 306 -4.99 -13.25 -6.39
N ASN A 307 -5.81 -12.66 -5.51
CA ASN A 307 -6.84 -13.37 -4.73
C ASN A 307 -6.31 -14.51 -3.84
N SER A 308 -5.02 -14.56 -3.54
CA SER A 308 -4.49 -15.53 -2.58
C SER A 308 -4.89 -15.15 -1.15
N THR A 309 -5.20 -16.15 -0.32
CA THR A 309 -5.62 -15.95 1.07
C THR A 309 -4.75 -16.78 2.01
N ALA A 310 -4.07 -16.11 2.94
CA ALA A 310 -3.34 -16.72 4.05
C ALA A 310 -4.05 -16.33 5.36
N GLY A 311 -5.07 -17.11 5.74
CA GLY A 311 -5.91 -16.82 6.92
C GLY A 311 -5.33 -17.31 8.25
N GLU A 312 -4.39 -18.24 8.20
CA GLU A 312 -3.76 -18.86 9.37
C GLU A 312 -2.41 -18.21 9.69
N ASP A 313 -1.99 -18.28 10.96
CA ASP A 313 -0.69 -17.79 11.40
C ASP A 313 0.43 -18.69 10.85
N ASN A 314 1.58 -18.10 10.53
CA ASN A 314 2.80 -18.81 10.11
C ASN A 314 2.67 -19.67 8.84
N VAL A 315 1.83 -19.26 7.88
CA VAL A 315 1.68 -19.97 6.60
C VAL A 315 2.07 -19.12 5.40
N VAL A 316 2.49 -19.80 4.33
CA VAL A 316 2.61 -19.21 2.98
C VAL A 316 1.50 -19.79 2.12
N SER A 317 0.60 -18.94 1.63
CA SER A 317 -0.46 -19.31 0.69
C SER A 317 -0.17 -18.76 -0.70
N VAL A 318 -0.16 -19.65 -1.68
CA VAL A 318 -0.02 -19.31 -3.11
C VAL A 318 -1.37 -19.32 -3.83
N GLY A 319 -2.49 -19.36 -3.12
CA GLY A 319 -3.83 -19.49 -3.70
C GLY A 319 -4.94 -19.29 -2.68
N SER A 320 -6.11 -19.84 -2.97
CA SER A 320 -7.27 -19.84 -2.08
C SER A 320 -7.98 -21.19 -2.12
N GLY A 321 -9.00 -21.37 -1.27
CA GLY A 321 -9.81 -22.59 -1.28
C GLY A 321 -10.51 -22.89 -2.61
N SER A 322 -10.77 -21.87 -3.44
CA SER A 322 -11.38 -22.01 -4.76
C SER A 322 -10.40 -21.88 -5.93
N ALA A 323 -9.15 -21.48 -5.67
CA ALA A 323 -8.13 -21.27 -6.69
C ALA A 323 -6.75 -21.67 -6.19
N GLN A 324 -6.46 -22.97 -6.23
CA GLN A 324 -5.13 -23.51 -5.93
C GLN A 324 -4.19 -23.29 -7.11
N ARG A 325 -2.89 -23.14 -6.82
CA ARG A 325 -1.84 -23.01 -7.82
C ARG A 325 -0.84 -24.14 -7.71
N ARG A 326 -0.27 -24.51 -8.85
CA ARG A 326 0.88 -25.41 -8.90
C ARG A 326 2.15 -24.63 -8.58
N ILE A 327 2.99 -25.22 -7.73
CA ILE A 327 4.38 -24.78 -7.53
C ILE A 327 5.22 -25.61 -8.51
N VAL A 328 5.84 -24.94 -9.49
CA VAL A 328 6.60 -25.59 -10.57
C VAL A 328 8.08 -25.17 -10.52
N ASN A 329 8.93 -25.86 -11.27
CA ASN A 329 10.39 -25.66 -11.28
C ASN A 329 11.05 -25.90 -9.92
N MET A 330 10.50 -26.83 -9.14
CA MET A 330 11.03 -27.23 -7.85
C MET A 330 12.07 -28.34 -8.04
N ALA A 331 13.30 -28.08 -7.63
CA ALA A 331 14.33 -29.11 -7.52
C ALA A 331 13.87 -30.25 -6.58
N ALA A 332 14.50 -31.42 -6.71
CA ALA A 332 14.23 -32.50 -5.78
C ALA A 332 14.76 -32.11 -4.39
N GLY A 333 13.91 -32.21 -3.37
CA GLY A 333 14.31 -31.97 -1.98
C GLY A 333 15.13 -33.12 -1.43
N THR A 334 15.93 -32.87 -0.40
CA THR A 334 16.67 -33.93 0.29
C THR A 334 15.70 -34.85 1.04
N ILE A 335 15.88 -36.17 0.91
CA ILE A 335 15.08 -37.16 1.66
C ILE A 335 15.94 -37.69 2.81
N SER A 336 15.64 -37.25 4.03
CA SER A 336 16.26 -37.69 5.28
C SER A 336 15.26 -37.55 6.43
N THR A 337 15.56 -38.11 7.60
CA THR A 337 14.68 -38.06 8.78
C THR A 337 14.41 -36.64 9.29
N ASP A 338 15.34 -35.71 9.03
CA ASP A 338 15.28 -34.34 9.56
C ASP A 338 14.99 -33.27 8.50
N SER A 339 14.80 -33.69 7.23
CA SER A 339 14.57 -32.75 6.12
C SER A 339 13.32 -31.89 6.33
N LYS A 340 13.43 -30.61 5.97
CA LYS A 340 12.34 -29.61 5.96
C LYS A 340 12.06 -29.07 4.55
N GLU A 341 12.63 -29.73 3.55
CA GLU A 341 12.49 -29.32 2.15
C GLU A 341 11.22 -29.90 1.54
N ALA A 342 10.65 -29.17 0.58
CA ALA A 342 9.53 -29.68 -0.20
C ALA A 342 10.00 -30.77 -1.18
N ILE A 343 9.18 -31.80 -1.39
CA ILE A 343 9.43 -32.85 -2.38
C ILE A 343 8.73 -32.54 -3.70
N ASN A 344 9.34 -32.88 -4.82
CA ASN A 344 8.71 -32.75 -6.13
C ASN A 344 8.09 -34.08 -6.62
N GLY A 345 7.32 -34.01 -7.70
CA GLY A 345 6.60 -35.17 -8.23
C GLY A 345 7.51 -36.33 -8.67
N SER A 346 8.75 -36.06 -9.11
CA SER A 346 9.68 -37.12 -9.53
C SER A 346 10.13 -38.01 -8.37
N GLN A 347 10.23 -37.44 -7.17
CA GLN A 347 10.63 -38.18 -5.97
C GLN A 347 9.53 -39.12 -5.49
N LEU A 348 8.29 -38.64 -5.48
CA LEU A 348 7.13 -39.47 -5.16
C LEU A 348 6.95 -40.59 -6.21
N TYR A 349 7.12 -40.26 -7.50
CA TYR A 349 7.08 -41.25 -8.57
C TYR A 349 8.16 -42.32 -8.42
N ALA A 350 9.39 -41.96 -8.03
CA ALA A 350 10.47 -42.91 -7.80
C ALA A 350 10.14 -43.90 -6.68
N ILE A 351 9.47 -43.45 -5.60
CA ILE A 351 8.97 -44.34 -4.54
C ILE A 351 7.89 -45.28 -5.09
N SER A 352 6.86 -44.76 -5.78
CA SER A 352 5.83 -45.60 -6.39
C SER A 352 6.43 -46.64 -7.35
N ARG A 353 7.45 -46.25 -8.13
CA ARG A 353 8.14 -47.16 -9.04
C ARG A 353 8.89 -48.26 -8.29
N SER A 354 9.62 -47.92 -7.22
CA SER A 354 10.28 -48.90 -6.37
C SER A 354 9.28 -49.90 -5.74
N VAL A 355 8.07 -49.47 -5.41
CA VAL A 355 7.02 -50.36 -4.86
C VAL A 355 6.49 -51.30 -5.96
N ALA A 356 6.19 -50.76 -7.15
CA ALA A 356 5.76 -51.57 -8.29
C ALA A 356 6.78 -52.66 -8.65
N ASP A 357 8.06 -52.28 -8.74
CA ASP A 357 9.16 -53.21 -9.09
C ASP A 357 9.30 -54.34 -8.05
N ARG A 358 9.08 -54.05 -6.76
CA ARG A 358 9.17 -55.04 -5.67
C ARG A 358 7.93 -55.93 -5.56
N LEU A 359 6.76 -55.43 -5.93
CA LEU A 359 5.54 -56.23 -6.00
C LEU A 359 5.60 -57.21 -7.18
N GLY A 360 6.20 -56.80 -8.31
CA GLY A 360 6.27 -57.62 -9.50
C GLY A 360 4.89 -57.86 -10.12
N GLY A 361 4.68 -59.03 -10.73
CA GLY A 361 3.37 -59.39 -11.32
C GLY A 361 2.89 -58.40 -12.40
N GLY A 362 3.82 -57.73 -13.11
CA GLY A 362 3.47 -56.71 -14.10
C GLY A 362 3.04 -55.35 -13.55
N ALA A 363 3.13 -55.14 -12.23
CA ALA A 363 2.75 -53.88 -11.61
C ALA A 363 3.48 -52.67 -12.22
N ASN A 364 2.75 -51.57 -12.39
CA ASN A 364 3.28 -50.32 -12.96
C ASN A 364 2.73 -49.10 -12.22
N VAL A 365 3.21 -47.90 -12.56
CA VAL A 365 2.80 -46.63 -11.95
C VAL A 365 2.00 -45.80 -12.96
N ALA A 366 0.76 -45.45 -12.60
CA ALA A 366 -0.11 -44.58 -13.36
C ALA A 366 0.39 -43.11 -13.35
N THR A 367 -0.16 -42.27 -14.23
CA THR A 367 0.20 -40.84 -14.33
C THR A 367 -0.15 -40.02 -13.08
N ASN A 368 -1.08 -40.48 -12.27
CA ASN A 368 -1.44 -39.90 -10.97
C ASN A 368 -0.60 -40.46 -9.80
N GLY A 369 0.36 -41.34 -10.07
CA GLY A 369 1.26 -41.94 -9.08
C GLY A 369 0.74 -43.22 -8.40
N THR A 370 -0.47 -43.70 -8.70
CA THR A 370 -1.00 -44.95 -8.12
C THR A 370 -0.40 -46.20 -8.78
N ILE A 371 -0.28 -47.29 -8.02
CA ILE A 371 0.12 -48.60 -8.56
C ILE A 371 -1.06 -49.22 -9.33
N MET A 372 -0.79 -49.74 -10.53
CA MET A 372 -1.78 -50.40 -11.40
C MET A 372 -1.22 -51.70 -11.98
N ASP A 373 -2.06 -52.45 -12.70
CA ASP A 373 -1.70 -53.63 -13.51
C ASP A 373 -1.06 -54.82 -12.77
N MET A 374 -1.17 -54.85 -11.43
CA MET A 374 -0.70 -55.99 -10.64
C MET A 374 -1.52 -57.25 -10.95
N SER A 375 -0.84 -58.31 -11.37
CA SER A 375 -1.44 -59.61 -11.64
C SER A 375 -0.49 -60.76 -11.32
N PHE A 376 -0.84 -61.55 -10.31
CA PHE A 376 -0.18 -62.80 -9.95
C PHE A 376 -0.97 -63.97 -10.53
N GLN A 377 -0.40 -64.63 -11.53
CA GLN A 377 -0.97 -65.87 -12.07
C GLN A 377 -0.51 -67.05 -11.21
N LEU A 378 -1.46 -67.68 -10.50
CA LEU A 378 -1.23 -68.89 -9.72
C LEU A 378 -2.13 -70.00 -10.26
N LYS A 379 -1.53 -71.10 -10.71
CA LYS A 379 -2.23 -72.17 -11.45
C LYS A 379 -3.03 -71.60 -12.63
N LYS A 380 -4.38 -71.63 -12.56
CA LYS A 380 -5.29 -71.16 -13.62
C LYS A 380 -6.03 -69.86 -13.24
N LYS A 381 -5.66 -69.20 -12.13
CA LYS A 381 -6.35 -68.01 -11.62
C LYS A 381 -5.38 -66.84 -11.47
N ASN A 382 -5.89 -65.63 -11.72
CA ASN A 382 -5.15 -64.38 -11.56
C ASN A 382 -5.61 -63.65 -10.29
N PHE A 383 -4.67 -63.06 -9.57
CA PHE A 383 -4.89 -62.28 -8.35
C PHE A 383 -4.28 -60.91 -8.51
N ASN A 384 -4.99 -59.87 -8.09
CA ASN A 384 -4.52 -58.48 -8.20
C ASN A 384 -3.95 -57.93 -6.89
N ASN A 385 -3.82 -58.79 -5.88
CA ASN A 385 -3.18 -58.47 -4.61
C ASN A 385 -2.45 -59.70 -4.04
N VAL A 386 -1.42 -59.43 -3.25
CA VAL A 386 -0.56 -60.47 -2.68
C VAL A 386 -1.31 -61.34 -1.65
N GLY A 387 -2.20 -60.75 -0.86
CA GLY A 387 -2.92 -61.45 0.21
C GLY A 387 -3.79 -62.59 -0.31
N GLU A 388 -4.64 -62.30 -1.29
CA GLU A 388 -5.49 -63.30 -1.95
C GLU A 388 -4.67 -64.35 -2.71
N ALA A 389 -3.55 -63.93 -3.33
CA ALA A 389 -2.65 -64.85 -4.03
C ALA A 389 -2.03 -65.86 -3.05
N LEU A 390 -1.52 -65.39 -1.90
CA LEU A 390 -0.95 -66.25 -0.86
C LEU A 390 -2.00 -67.13 -0.20
N GLN A 391 -3.19 -66.60 0.05
CA GLN A 391 -4.30 -67.39 0.58
C GLN A 391 -4.70 -68.51 -0.39
N TYR A 392 -4.77 -68.21 -1.69
CA TYR A 392 -5.06 -69.24 -2.69
C TYR A 392 -3.99 -70.32 -2.66
N LEU A 393 -2.71 -69.95 -2.57
CA LEU A 393 -1.64 -70.93 -2.43
C LEU A 393 -1.76 -71.76 -1.14
N ASP A 394 -2.07 -71.14 0.01
CA ASP A 394 -2.30 -71.85 1.28
C ASP A 394 -3.40 -72.90 1.10
N ASN A 395 -4.58 -72.51 0.62
CA ASN A 395 -5.72 -73.40 0.43
C ASN A 395 -5.42 -74.57 -0.52
N GLU A 396 -4.54 -74.36 -1.50
CA GLU A 396 -4.25 -75.28 -2.60
C GLU A 396 -3.04 -76.21 -2.37
N THR A 397 -2.54 -76.28 -1.13
CA THR A 397 -1.39 -77.11 -0.72
C THR A 397 -1.76 -78.11 0.38
N LEU A 398 -0.92 -79.13 0.60
CA LEU A 398 -1.09 -80.05 1.73
C LEU A 398 -0.81 -79.30 3.04
N HIS A 399 -1.79 -79.29 3.94
CA HIS A 399 -1.64 -78.64 5.24
C HIS A 399 -0.93 -79.54 6.24
N TRP A 400 0.00 -78.95 6.99
CA TRP A 400 0.58 -79.57 8.16
C TRP A 400 -0.43 -79.56 9.32
N ASP A 401 -0.79 -80.73 9.83
CA ASP A 401 -1.55 -80.86 11.07
C ASP A 401 -0.55 -80.95 12.24
N SER A 402 -0.35 -79.82 12.91
CA SER A 402 0.59 -79.73 14.04
C SER A 402 0.17 -80.56 15.25
N ALA A 403 -1.11 -80.87 15.41
CA ALA A 403 -1.58 -81.69 16.52
C ALA A 403 -1.27 -83.17 16.30
N LYS A 404 -1.29 -83.62 15.04
CA LYS A 404 -0.96 -85.00 14.66
C LYS A 404 0.50 -85.18 14.23
N GLY A 405 1.24 -84.10 14.03
CA GLY A 405 2.63 -84.13 13.56
C GLY A 405 2.76 -84.75 12.17
N ALA A 406 1.78 -84.53 11.29
CA ALA A 406 1.73 -85.12 9.95
C ALA A 406 1.08 -84.15 8.94
N PHE A 407 1.39 -84.33 7.65
CA PHE A 407 0.64 -83.66 6.59
C PHE A 407 -0.72 -84.33 6.40
N SER A 408 -1.77 -83.51 6.31
CA SER A 408 -3.13 -83.97 6.05
C SER A 408 -3.43 -83.96 4.56
N ALA A 409 -4.04 -85.04 4.06
CA ALA A 409 -4.62 -85.10 2.72
C ALA A 409 -6.02 -84.44 2.65
N SER A 410 -6.54 -83.90 3.75
CA SER A 410 -7.77 -83.11 3.74
C SER A 410 -7.57 -81.83 2.93
N TYR A 411 -8.59 -81.40 2.19
CA TYR A 411 -8.58 -80.12 1.49
C TYR A 411 -9.38 -79.12 2.31
N ILE A 412 -8.71 -78.09 2.84
CA ILE A 412 -9.30 -77.06 3.68
C ILE A 412 -9.22 -75.72 2.95
N VAL A 413 -10.36 -75.11 2.71
CA VAL A 413 -10.43 -73.73 2.20
C VAL A 413 -10.66 -72.81 3.38
N LYS A 414 -9.78 -71.83 3.57
CA LYS A 414 -9.93 -70.78 4.57
C LYS A 414 -10.40 -69.47 3.96
N ASN A 415 -11.16 -68.70 4.73
CA ASN A 415 -11.47 -67.29 4.51
C ASN A 415 -10.25 -66.40 4.83
N ALA A 416 -10.31 -65.12 4.44
CA ALA A 416 -9.20 -64.16 4.59
C ALA A 416 -8.78 -63.94 6.06
N ASP A 417 -9.70 -64.17 7.00
CA ASP A 417 -9.47 -64.10 8.44
C ASP A 417 -8.89 -65.40 9.03
N GLY A 418 -8.62 -66.41 8.20
CA GLY A 418 -8.10 -67.71 8.61
C GLY A 418 -9.16 -68.70 9.10
N THR A 419 -10.45 -68.31 9.15
CA THR A 419 -11.54 -69.24 9.49
C THR A 419 -11.76 -70.26 8.37
N ILE A 420 -12.23 -71.45 8.73
CA ILE A 420 -12.51 -72.51 7.75
C ILE A 420 -13.79 -72.16 6.99
N ALA A 421 -13.69 -72.01 5.68
CA ALA A 421 -14.81 -71.83 4.77
C ALA A 421 -15.43 -73.16 4.35
N SER A 422 -14.59 -74.17 4.08
CA SER A 422 -15.03 -75.53 3.76
C SER A 422 -13.92 -76.55 4.00
N THR A 423 -14.31 -77.80 4.26
CA THR A 423 -13.39 -78.93 4.45
C THR A 423 -13.87 -80.14 3.68
N VAL A 424 -12.95 -80.77 2.95
CA VAL A 424 -13.09 -82.13 2.42
C VAL A 424 -12.13 -83.01 3.20
N ALA A 425 -12.68 -83.89 4.04
CA ALA A 425 -11.91 -84.64 5.04
C ALA A 425 -10.89 -85.60 4.42
N GLU A 426 -11.22 -86.22 3.27
CA GLU A 426 -10.42 -87.26 2.64
C GLU A 426 -10.25 -86.96 1.15
N ASN A 427 -9.00 -87.03 0.66
CA ASN A 427 -8.70 -86.91 -0.77
C ASN A 427 -7.68 -87.96 -1.19
N LYS A 428 -7.69 -88.28 -2.48
CA LYS A 428 -6.68 -89.17 -3.07
C LYS A 428 -5.36 -88.44 -3.23
N ILE A 429 -4.27 -89.12 -2.91
CA ILE A 429 -2.92 -88.75 -3.37
C ILE A 429 -2.65 -89.60 -4.61
N ILE A 430 -2.55 -88.96 -5.76
CA ILE A 430 -2.33 -89.61 -7.06
C ILE A 430 -0.89 -89.41 -7.54
N ASN A 431 -0.47 -90.17 -8.56
CA ASN A 431 0.91 -90.18 -9.08
C ASN A 431 1.96 -90.57 -8.03
N VAL A 432 1.57 -91.43 -7.07
CA VAL A 432 2.48 -92.02 -6.09
C VAL A 432 3.31 -93.10 -6.79
N LYS A 433 4.63 -92.90 -6.86
CA LYS A 433 5.57 -93.90 -7.39
C LYS A 433 5.57 -95.14 -6.49
N ASP A 434 5.89 -96.30 -7.04
CA ASP A 434 6.11 -97.51 -6.25
C ASP A 434 7.12 -97.23 -5.14
N GLY A 435 6.70 -97.41 -3.88
CA GLY A 435 7.56 -97.25 -2.71
C GLY A 435 8.45 -98.48 -2.51
N ASP A 436 9.62 -98.33 -1.88
CA ASP A 436 10.42 -99.51 -1.52
C ASP A 436 9.64 -100.40 -0.55
N ILE A 437 9.61 -101.71 -0.81
CA ILE A 437 8.93 -102.69 0.04
C ILE A 437 10.01 -103.44 0.83
N SER A 438 10.42 -102.86 1.96
CA SER A 438 11.39 -103.42 2.90
C SER A 438 10.98 -103.17 4.35
N ALA A 439 11.53 -103.94 5.29
CA ALA A 439 11.17 -103.84 6.72
C ALA A 439 11.48 -102.47 7.35
N THR A 440 12.34 -101.69 6.71
CA THR A 440 12.77 -100.35 7.17
C THR A 440 12.16 -99.21 6.37
N SER A 441 11.46 -99.50 5.27
CA SER A 441 10.91 -98.47 4.38
C SER A 441 9.88 -97.59 5.09
N LYS A 442 9.88 -96.30 4.72
CA LYS A 442 8.92 -95.27 5.13
C LYS A 442 8.19 -94.67 3.93
N ASP A 443 8.32 -95.30 2.78
CA ASP A 443 7.71 -94.83 1.55
C ASP A 443 6.21 -95.12 1.57
N ALA A 444 5.43 -94.21 0.99
CA ALA A 444 4.04 -94.51 0.68
C ALA A 444 3.98 -95.57 -0.43
N VAL A 445 3.19 -96.62 -0.23
CA VAL A 445 2.89 -97.62 -1.26
C VAL A 445 1.63 -97.21 -2.04
N ASN A 446 1.58 -97.56 -3.33
CA ASN A 446 0.45 -97.22 -4.19
C ASN A 446 -0.49 -98.40 -4.44
N GLY A 447 -1.56 -98.14 -5.20
CA GLY A 447 -2.57 -99.14 -5.52
C GLY A 447 -2.05 -100.32 -6.36
N SER A 448 -1.08 -100.13 -7.25
CA SER A 448 -0.52 -101.22 -8.06
C SER A 448 0.28 -102.20 -7.20
N GLN A 449 1.08 -101.71 -6.26
CA GLN A 449 1.83 -102.56 -5.33
C GLN A 449 0.92 -103.39 -4.43
N LEU A 450 -0.15 -102.75 -3.91
CA LEU A 450 -1.17 -103.46 -3.13
C LEU A 450 -1.93 -104.47 -3.99
N LYS A 451 -2.24 -104.13 -5.24
CA LYS A 451 -2.92 -105.04 -6.17
C LYS A 451 -2.06 -106.26 -6.51
N THR A 452 -0.77 -106.09 -6.81
CA THR A 452 0.16 -107.21 -7.01
C THR A 452 0.24 -108.11 -5.78
N THR A 453 0.26 -107.52 -4.59
CA THR A 453 0.22 -108.31 -3.34
C THR A 453 -1.07 -109.11 -3.25
N ASN A 454 -2.24 -108.49 -3.49
CA ASN A 454 -3.53 -109.17 -3.44
C ASN A 454 -3.67 -110.27 -4.50
N ASP A 455 -3.15 -110.06 -5.71
CA ASP A 455 -3.19 -111.06 -6.79
C ASP A 455 -2.28 -112.26 -6.52
N ASN A 456 -1.24 -112.11 -5.67
CA ASN A 456 -0.38 -113.21 -5.23
C ASN A 456 -0.95 -113.99 -4.03
N VAL A 457 -1.95 -113.43 -3.34
CA VAL A 457 -2.57 -114.01 -2.13
C VAL A 457 -3.97 -114.59 -2.45
N ALA A 458 -4.60 -114.14 -3.52
CA ALA A 458 -5.81 -114.73 -4.11
C ALA A 458 -5.47 -115.97 -4.95
#